data_AF-A0A7X9EUD4-F1
#
_entry.id   AF-A0A7X9EUD4-F1
#
_cell.length_a   1.000
_cell.length_b   1.000
_cell.length_c   1.000
_cell.angle_alpha   90.00
_cell.angle_beta   90.00
_cell.angle_gamma   90.00
#
_symmetry.space_group_name_H-M   'P 1'
#
loop_
_entity.id
_entity.type
_entity.pdbx_description
1 polymer ?
#
loop_
_entity_poly.entity_id
_entity_poly.type
_entity_poly.pdbx_seq_one_letter_code
_entity_poly.pdbx_strand_id
1 'polypeptide(L)' 'MRKYWQLDYFCDFGWRTRYFYGTEAAVQSRVRRYKSDNKNLKNISKSRVQYLKAEKNAHFIVL' A
#
# COMPACT_ATOMS: atom_id res chain seq x y z
N MET A 1 -3.96 -9.33 -13.34
CA MET A 1 -3.40 -8.01 -13.73
C MET A 1 -2.83 -7.30 -12.51
N ARG A 2 -1.64 -6.71 -12.63
CA ARG A 2 -1.02 -5.91 -11.55
C ARG A 2 -1.68 -4.54 -11.44
N LYS A 3 -1.91 -4.08 -10.22
CA LYS A 3 -2.45 -2.76 -9.91
C LYS A 3 -1.63 -2.10 -8.79
N TYR A 4 -1.86 -0.82 -8.58
CA TYR A 4 -1.26 -0.08 -7.47
C TYR A 4 -2.20 -0.07 -6.26
N TRP A 5 -1.60 -0.23 -5.08
CA TRP A 5 -2.35 -0.37 -3.84
C TRP A 5 -1.74 0.51 -2.75
N GLN A 6 -2.60 1.03 -1.88
CA GLN A 6 -2.24 1.73 -0.66
C GLN A 6 -2.79 0.96 0.53
N LEU A 7 -1.92 0.65 1.49
CA LEU A 7 -2.28 0.13 2.79
C LEU A 7 -2.05 1.22 3.84
N ASP A 8 -3.12 1.64 4.48
CA ASP A 8 -3.06 2.45 5.70
C ASP A 8 -3.29 1.51 6.88
N TYR A 9 -2.40 1.50 7.88
CA TYR A 9 -2.53 0.63 9.04
C TYR A 9 -2.00 1.29 10.31
N PHE A 10 -2.59 0.95 11.46
CA PHE A 10 -2.11 1.38 12.76
C PHE A 10 -1.08 0.39 13.33
N CYS A 11 0.01 0.87 13.88
CA CYS A 11 0.99 0.06 14.59
C CYS A 11 1.32 0.72 15.93
N ASP A 12 2.17 0.08 16.75
CA ASP A 12 2.56 0.59 18.07
C ASP A 12 3.12 2.03 18.03
N PHE A 13 3.64 2.45 16.87
CA PHE A 13 4.21 3.77 16.62
C PHE A 13 3.25 4.73 15.88
N GLY A 14 1.96 4.41 15.82
CA GLY A 14 0.94 5.21 15.16
C GLY A 14 0.58 4.75 13.74
N TRP A 15 -0.06 5.65 12.99
CA TRP A 15 -0.50 5.40 11.62
C TRP A 15 0.68 5.32 10.65
N ARG A 16 0.67 4.29 9.81
CA ARG A 16 1.63 4.10 8.73
C ARG A 16 0.92 3.82 7.42
N THR A 17 1.55 4.29 6.34
CA THR A 17 1.12 4.01 4.98
C THR A 17 2.20 3.24 4.23
N ARG A 18 1.81 2.23 3.47
CA ARG A 18 2.67 1.47 2.55
C ARG A 18 2.02 1.41 1.17
N TYR A 19 2.86 1.45 0.13
CA TYR A 19 2.41 1.36 -1.25
C TYR A 19 2.94 0.09 -1.91
N PHE A 20 2.10 -0.55 -2.72
CA PHE A 20 2.43 -1.79 -3.41
C PHE A 20 2.10 -1.71 -4.90
N TYR A 21 2.83 -2.47 -5.71
CA TYR A 21 2.52 -2.74 -7.09
C TYR A 21 2.50 -4.26 -7.31
N GLY A 22 1.31 -4.83 -7.52
CA GLY A 22 1.15 -6.28 -7.56
C GLY A 22 -0.29 -6.71 -7.85
N THR A 23 -0.50 -8.03 -7.90
CA THR A 23 -1.85 -8.61 -7.99
C THR A 23 -2.56 -8.50 -6.64
N GLU A 24 -3.89 -8.53 -6.65
CA GLU A 24 -4.68 -8.47 -5.42
C GLU A 24 -4.32 -9.60 -4.46
N ALA A 25 -4.20 -10.84 -4.95
CA ALA A 25 -3.83 -11.99 -4.14
C ALA A 25 -2.45 -11.83 -3.47
N ALA A 26 -1.44 -11.34 -4.19
CA ALA A 26 -0.10 -11.12 -3.65
C ALA A 26 -0.10 -10.02 -2.57
N VAL A 27 -0.82 -8.94 -2.81
CA VAL A 27 -0.94 -7.83 -1.86
C VAL A 27 -1.71 -8.26 -0.61
N GLN A 28 -2.82 -8.98 -0.76
CA GLN A 28 -3.59 -9.52 0.37
C GLN A 28 -2.75 -10.46 1.24
N SER A 29 -1.98 -11.36 0.63
CA SER A 29 -1.04 -12.24 1.33
C SER A 29 0.00 -11.44 2.12
N ARG A 30 0.51 -10.34 1.56
CA ARG A 30 1.45 -9.44 2.25
C ARG A 30 0.79 -8.66 3.39
N VAL A 31 -0.41 -8.13 3.19
CA VAL A 31 -1.17 -7.33 4.17
C VAL A 31 -1.56 -8.15 5.41
N ARG A 32 -1.87 -9.45 5.22
CA ARG A 32 -2.14 -10.38 6.33
C ARG A 32 -0.99 -10.47 7.34
N ARG A 33 0.26 -10.28 6.92
CA ARG A 33 1.44 -10.38 7.78
C ARG A 33 1.63 -9.21 8.75
N TYR A 34 0.99 -8.07 8.52
CA TYR A 34 1.06 -6.94 9.45
C TYR A 34 0.20 -7.25 10.68
N LYS A 35 0.72 -7.11 11.90
CA LYS A 35 -0.09 -7.23 13.12
C LYS A 35 -0.73 -5.87 13.41
N SER A 36 -2.02 -5.73 13.12
CA SER A 36 -2.76 -4.47 13.28
C SER A 36 -4.26 -4.75 13.20
N ASP A 37 -5.02 -4.20 14.14
CA ASP A 37 -6.49 -4.34 14.17
C ASP A 37 -7.17 -3.39 13.19
N ASN A 38 -6.49 -2.32 12.78
CA ASN A 38 -7.02 -1.33 11.86
C ASN A 38 -6.14 -1.25 10.61
N LYS A 39 -6.59 -1.94 9.55
CA LYS A 39 -5.96 -1.97 8.23
C LYS A 39 -6.98 -1.56 7.18
N ASN A 40 -6.62 -0.62 6.33
CA ASN A 40 -7.40 -0.24 5.16
C ASN A 40 -6.55 -0.42 3.91
N LEU A 41 -6.93 -1.37 3.05
CA LEU A 41 -6.30 -1.60 1.77
C LEU A 41 -7.20 -1.08 0.65
N LYS A 42 -6.68 -0.18 -0.18
CA LYS A 42 -7.40 0.36 -1.33
C LYS A 42 -6.57 0.35 -2.60
N ASN A 43 -7.25 0.20 -3.72
CA ASN A 43 -6.66 0.41 -5.02
C ASN A 43 -6.47 1.91 -5.28
N ILE A 44 -5.36 2.30 -5.93
CA ILE A 44 -5.09 3.70 -6.26
C ILE A 44 -4.87 3.88 -7.75
N SER A 45 -5.33 5.02 -8.27
CA SER A 45 -5.22 5.38 -9.69
C SER A 45 -3.78 5.68 -10.09
N LYS A 46 -3.48 5.57 -11.40
CA LYS A 46 -2.16 5.92 -11.95
C LYS A 46 -1.79 7.38 -11.72
N SER A 47 -2.75 8.31 -11.79
CA SER A 47 -2.51 9.74 -11.52
C SER A 47 -2.08 9.97 -10.07
N ARG A 48 -2.72 9.28 -9.12
CA ARG A 48 -2.32 9.34 -7.70
C ARG A 48 -0.91 8.76 -7.50
N VAL A 49 -0.56 7.69 -8.20
CA VAL A 49 0.78 7.09 -8.14
C VAL A 49 1.86 8.04 -8.67
N GLN A 50 1.60 8.72 -9.78
CA GLN A 50 2.53 9.71 -10.34
C GLN A 50 2.79 10.83 -9.34
N TYR A 51 1.73 11.40 -8.74
CA TYR A 51 1.84 12.38 -7.67
C TYR A 51 2.67 11.85 -6.49
N LEU A 52 2.39 10.64 -6.02
CA LEU A 52 3.11 10.05 -4.88
C LEU A 52 4.60 9.83 -5.17
N LYS A 53 4.96 9.45 -6.41
CA LYS A 53 6.35 9.27 -6.81
C LYS A 53 7.07 10.61 -6.94
N ALA A 54 6.46 11.59 -7.60
CA ALA A 54 7.08 12.88 -7.91
C ALA A 54 7.15 13.80 -6.68
N GLU A 55 6.03 13.97 -5.98
CA GLU A 55 5.89 15.00 -4.93
C GLU A 55 6.21 14.47 -3.53
N LYS A 56 6.02 13.17 -3.31
CA LYS A 56 6.19 12.53 -2.00
C LYS A 56 7.34 11.55 -1.93
N ASN A 57 8.05 11.33 -3.04
CA ASN A 57 9.12 10.32 -3.15
C ASN A 57 8.71 8.96 -2.56
N ALA A 58 7.44 8.58 -2.74
CA ALA A 58 6.88 7.40 -2.12
C ALA A 58 7.48 6.12 -2.71
N HIS A 59 7.94 5.22 -1.85
CA HIS A 59 8.45 3.92 -2.26
C HIS A 59 7.32 2.91 -2.49
N PHE A 60 7.40 2.19 -3.62
CA PHE A 60 6.45 1.14 -4.01
C PHE A 60 7.11 -0.23 -3.95
N ILE A 61 6.53 -1.12 -3.14
CA ILE A 61 6.99 -2.51 -3.01
C ILE A 61 6.40 -3.33 -4.16
N VAL A 62 7.26 -3.97 -4.96
CA VAL A 62 6.85 -4.83 -6.08
C VAL A 62 6.52 -6.23 -5.57
N LEU A 63 5.36 -6.77 -5.97
CA LEU A 63 4.84 -8.09 -5.59
C LEU A 63 4.36 -8.92 -6.80
#